data_AF-A0A224YQK6-F1
#
_entry.id   AF-A0A224YQK6-F1
#
_cell.length_a   1.000
_cell.length_b   1.000
_cell.length_c   1.000
_cell.angle_alpha   90.00
_cell.angle_beta   90.00
_cell.angle_gamma   90.00
#
_symmetry.space_group_name_H-M   'P 1'
#
loop_
_entity.id
_entity.type
_entity.pdbx_description
1 polymer ?
#
loop_
_entity_poly.entity_id
_entity_poly.type
_entity_poly.pdbx_seq_one_letter_code
_entity_poly.pdbx_strand_id
1 'polypeptide(L)'
;MNIYDKAYTHAPPLFVGMIFGCLAVKRHHLSKMVQSAAWVLAVTVSLAALLGVRSWFEGRQPQRLEAAIYGGMHRVSWGLSVGWVMYACATGRGGFVTKILAWPIMYPLGRLSFSVYMVHILLMGTNAILSREHITQQPFLHVSNSTLKGAVWSKDSSVACARSILPQAQE
;
A
#
# COMPACT_ATOMS: atom_id res chain seq x y z
N MET A 1 -3.91 -11.48 -15.15
CA MET A 1 -3.38 -10.79 -13.95
C MET A 1 -1.87 -10.77 -14.10
N ASN A 2 -1.33 -9.79 -14.84
CA ASN A 2 0.11 -9.66 -15.02
C ASN A 2 0.70 -8.94 -13.81
N ILE A 3 0.96 -9.70 -12.74
CA ILE A 3 1.82 -9.25 -11.64
C ILE A 3 3.26 -9.41 -12.15
N TYR A 4 3.62 -8.55 -13.10
CA TYR A 4 5.00 -8.39 -13.54
C TYR A 4 5.60 -7.32 -12.63
N ASP A 5 5.90 -7.69 -11.38
CA ASP A 5 6.67 -6.83 -10.49
C ASP A 5 8.10 -6.83 -11.04
N LYS A 6 8.38 -5.81 -11.87
CA LYS A 6 9.65 -5.67 -12.56
C LYS A 6 10.74 -5.53 -11.50
N ALA A 7 11.65 -6.51 -11.40
CA ALA A 7 12.73 -6.57 -10.40
C ALA A 7 13.52 -5.25 -10.19
N TYR A 8 13.52 -4.36 -11.18
CA TYR A 8 14.09 -3.02 -11.11
C TYR A 8 13.50 -2.12 -10.00
N THR A 9 12.25 -2.35 -9.55
CA THR A 9 11.62 -1.56 -8.46
C THR A 9 12.29 -1.76 -7.10
N HIS A 10 13.01 -2.89 -6.91
CA HIS A 10 13.75 -3.21 -5.69
C HIS A 10 15.26 -2.97 -5.80
N ALA A 11 15.76 -2.63 -6.98
CA ALA A 11 17.18 -2.34 -7.18
C ALA A 11 17.71 -1.14 -6.35
N PRO A 12 16.97 -0.03 -6.17
CA PRO A 12 17.50 1.14 -5.48
C PRO A 12 17.92 0.90 -4.01
N PRO A 13 17.10 0.27 -3.13
CA PRO A 13 17.53 -0.01 -1.77
C PRO A 13 18.70 -1.00 -1.70
N LEU A 14 18.85 -1.91 -2.68
CA LEU A 14 20.00 -2.81 -2.76
C LEU A 14 21.30 -2.05 -3.05
N PHE A 15 21.27 -1.13 -4.02
CA PHE A 15 22.44 -0.28 -4.31
C PHE A 15 22.82 0.58 -3.12
N VAL A 16 21.85 1.20 -2.45
CA VAL A 16 22.10 1.99 -1.25
C VAL A 16 22.73 1.14 -0.14
N GLY A 17 22.21 -0.07 0.10
CA GLY A 17 22.78 -1.01 1.05
C GLY A 17 24.22 -1.43 0.70
N MET A 18 24.50 -1.72 -0.57
CA MET A 18 25.85 -2.05 -1.04
C MET A 18 26.83 -0.90 -0.84
N ILE A 19 26.43 0.34 -1.16
CA ILE A 19 27.28 1.53 -0.96
C ILE A 19 27.64 1.68 0.51
N PHE A 20 26.64 1.63 1.41
CA PHE A 20 26.88 1.74 2.85
C PHE A 20 27.68 0.56 3.41
N GLY A 21 27.46 -0.66 2.91
CA GLY A 21 28.23 -1.84 3.27
C GLY A 21 29.70 -1.69 2.90
N CYS A 22 30.00 -1.24 1.68
CA CYS A 22 31.37 -0.94 1.25
C CYS A 22 32.01 0.18 2.09
N LEU A 23 31.23 1.22 2.43
CA LEU A 23 31.67 2.29 3.33
C LEU A 23 31.96 1.79 4.74
N ALA A 24 31.26 0.74 5.21
CA ALA A 24 31.45 0.18 6.55
C ALA A 24 32.77 -0.61 6.66
N VAL A 25 33.21 -1.23 5.56
CA VAL A 25 34.49 -1.94 5.48
C VAL A 25 35.68 -0.97 5.57
N LYS A 26 35.59 0.20 4.92
CA LYS A 26 36.61 1.25 5.02
C LYS A 26 36.30 2.18 6.19
N ARG A 27 36.90 1.93 7.35
CA ARG A 27 36.79 2.75 8.57
C ARG A 27 37.32 4.18 8.35
N HIS A 28 36.48 5.07 7.82
CA HIS A 28 36.78 6.49 7.76
C HIS A 28 36.53 7.16 9.11
N HIS A 29 37.42 8.08 9.50
CA HIS A 29 37.24 8.94 10.67
C HIS A 29 36.21 10.02 10.36
N LEU A 30 34.93 9.71 10.51
CA LEU A 30 33.84 10.68 10.35
C LEU A 30 33.80 11.63 11.55
N SER A 31 33.75 12.93 11.26
CA SER A 31 33.58 13.98 12.26
C SER A 31 32.18 13.90 12.90
N LYS A 32 32.10 14.23 14.19
CA LYS A 32 30.84 14.26 14.96
C LYS A 32 29.78 15.16 14.31
N MET A 33 30.20 16.22 13.61
CA MET A 33 29.32 17.15 12.90
C MET A 33 28.64 16.52 11.68
N VAL A 34 29.39 15.71 10.91
CA VAL A 34 28.83 14.96 9.77
C VAL A 34 27.83 13.92 10.27
N GLN A 35 28.13 13.31 11.41
CA GLN A 35 27.24 12.33 12.01
C GLN A 35 25.92 12.95 12.46
N SER A 36 25.94 14.11 13.14
CA SER A 36 24.71 14.80 13.55
C SER A 36 23.91 15.31 12.35
N ALA A 37 24.59 15.85 11.33
CA ALA A 37 23.93 16.31 10.10
C ALA A 37 23.19 15.16 9.40
N ALA A 38 23.81 13.98 9.31
CA ALA A 38 23.20 12.82 8.69
C ALA A 38 22.04 12.23 9.50
N TRP A 39 22.03 12.35 10.83
CA TRP A 39 20.86 12.03 11.67
C TRP A 39 19.69 12.95 11.36
N VAL A 40 19.93 14.27 11.34
CA VAL A 40 18.89 15.26 11.01
C VAL A 40 18.37 15.00 9.60
N LEU A 41 19.26 14.73 8.65
CA LEU A 41 18.92 14.45 7.25
C LEU A 41 18.10 13.16 7.11
N ALA A 42 18.44 12.09 7.84
CA ALA A 42 17.66 10.86 7.84
C ALA A 42 16.23 11.09 8.37
N VAL A 43 16.07 11.86 9.45
CA VAL A 43 14.75 12.19 10.02
C VAL A 43 13.94 13.06 9.07
N THR A 44 14.54 14.13 8.51
CA THR A 44 13.84 15.03 7.59
C THR A 44 13.41 14.32 6.32
N VAL A 45 14.27 13.47 5.75
CA VAL A 45 13.94 12.66 4.58
C VAL A 45 12.81 11.67 4.86
N SER A 46 12.84 11.02 6.03
CA SER A 46 11.78 10.07 6.43
C SER A 46 10.45 10.78 6.65
N LEU A 47 10.45 11.96 7.28
CA LEU A 47 9.26 12.78 7.44
C LEU A 47 8.71 13.27 6.09
N ALA A 48 9.58 13.75 5.20
CA ALA A 48 9.19 14.19 3.88
C ALA A 48 8.52 13.06 3.07
N ALA A 49 9.06 11.84 3.17
CA ALA A 49 8.43 10.65 2.60
C ALA A 49 7.03 10.41 3.16
N LEU A 50 6.84 10.47 4.49
CA LEU A 50 5.53 10.23 5.10
C LEU A 50 4.50 11.33 4.80
N LEU A 51 4.93 12.59 4.84
CA LEU A 51 4.07 13.74 4.55
C LEU A 51 3.63 13.74 3.08
N GLY A 52 4.49 13.28 2.18
CA GLY A 52 4.16 13.09 0.77
C GLY A 52 3.02 12.10 0.54
N VAL A 53 2.85 11.07 1.38
CA VAL A 53 1.68 10.18 1.32
C VAL A 53 0.44 10.83 1.93
N ARG A 54 0.57 11.57 3.03
CA ARG A 54 -0.58 12.21 3.70
C ARG A 54 -1.25 13.25 2.81
N SER A 55 -0.49 14.03 2.05
CA SER A 55 -1.04 15.06 1.16
C SER A 55 -1.92 14.50 0.03
N TRP A 56 -1.78 13.22 -0.31
CA TRP A 56 -2.60 12.57 -1.35
C TRP A 56 -3.97 12.17 -0.83
N PHE A 57 -4.08 11.85 0.46
CA PHE A 57 -5.37 11.48 1.09
C PHE A 57 -6.30 12.68 1.30
N GLU A 58 -5.76 13.91 1.31
CA GLU A 58 -6.53 15.17 1.42
C GLU A 58 -7.17 15.63 0.10
N GLY A 59 -7.14 14.81 -0.96
CA GLY A 59 -7.86 15.07 -2.21
C GLY A 59 -7.20 16.11 -3.13
N ARG A 60 -5.97 16.53 -2.83
CA ARG A 60 -5.21 17.40 -3.73
C ARG A 60 -4.70 16.59 -4.91
N GLN A 61 -5.10 16.95 -6.13
CA GLN A 61 -4.57 16.29 -7.33
C GLN A 61 -3.10 16.68 -7.50
N PRO A 62 -2.16 15.74 -7.35
CA PRO A 62 -0.74 16.05 -7.46
C PRO A 62 -0.41 16.43 -8.90
N GLN A 63 0.45 17.42 -9.08
CA GLN A 63 0.98 17.70 -10.42
C GLN A 63 1.73 16.46 -10.92
N ARG A 64 1.63 16.16 -12.22
CA ARG A 64 2.26 14.96 -12.83
C ARG A 64 3.75 14.85 -12.51
N LEU A 65 4.42 15.99 -12.39
CA LEU A 65 5.84 16.09 -12.02
C LEU A 65 6.08 15.64 -10.57
N GLU A 66 5.28 16.14 -9.61
CA GLU A 66 5.38 15.74 -8.20
C GLU A 66 5.12 14.25 -8.01
N ALA A 67 4.12 13.71 -8.72
CA ALA A 67 3.82 12.28 -8.69
C ALA A 67 4.98 11.41 -9.22
N ALA A 68 5.61 11.83 -10.32
CA ALA A 68 6.75 11.11 -10.89
C ALA A 68 8.00 11.17 -9.98
N ILE A 69 8.32 12.36 -9.46
CA ILE A 69 9.44 12.58 -8.54
C ILE A 69 9.24 11.76 -7.26
N TYR A 70 8.05 11.85 -6.67
CA TYR A 70 7.72 11.09 -5.47
C TYR A 70 7.78 9.58 -5.70
N GLY A 71 7.24 9.10 -6.83
CA GLY A 71 7.26 7.68 -7.18
C GLY A 71 8.67 7.07 -7.28
N GLY A 72 9.66 7.83 -7.74
CA GLY A 72 11.05 7.39 -7.83
C GLY A 72 11.87 7.63 -6.56
N MET A 73 11.79 8.83 -5.98
CA MET A 73 12.70 9.25 -4.91
C MET A 73 12.31 8.70 -3.54
N HIS A 74 11.02 8.51 -3.26
CA HIS A 74 10.56 8.03 -1.96
C HIS A 74 11.25 6.72 -1.52
N ARG A 75 11.42 5.77 -2.45
CA ARG A 75 12.02 4.46 -2.14
C ARG A 75 13.52 4.58 -1.87
N VAL A 76 14.21 5.42 -2.64
CA VAL A 76 15.65 5.69 -2.47
C VAL A 76 15.89 6.43 -1.15
N SER A 77 15.05 7.41 -0.85
CA SER A 77 15.17 8.27 0.31
C SER A 77 14.93 7.49 1.61
N TRP A 78 13.92 6.61 1.61
CA TRP A 78 13.70 5.64 2.69
C TRP A 78 14.88 4.69 2.85
N GLY A 79 15.37 4.12 1.74
CA GLY A 79 16.54 3.22 1.75
C GLY A 79 17.80 3.89 2.29
N LEU A 80 18.04 5.16 1.94
CA LEU A 80 19.16 5.96 2.44
C LEU A 80 19.06 6.22 3.94
N SER A 81 17.87 6.57 4.42
CA SER A 81 17.60 6.79 5.85
C SER A 81 17.90 5.52 6.66
N VAL A 82 17.34 4.38 6.27
CA VAL A 82 17.57 3.10 6.96
C VAL A 82 19.02 2.64 6.82
N GLY A 83 19.62 2.79 5.63
CA GLY A 83 21.02 2.44 5.37
C GLY A 83 22.00 3.23 6.25
N TRP A 84 21.74 4.52 6.45
CA TRP A 84 22.52 5.35 7.37
C TRP A 84 22.45 4.85 8.82
N VAL A 85 21.26 4.50 9.30
CA VAL A 85 21.07 3.95 10.66
C VAL A 85 21.86 2.65 10.83
N MET A 86 21.81 1.75 9.84
CA MET A 86 22.58 0.50 9.85
C MET A 86 24.09 0.76 9.85
N TYR A 87 24.57 1.71 9.04
CA TYR A 87 25.97 2.12 9.02
C TYR A 87 26.44 2.69 10.37
N ALA A 88 25.61 3.53 11.00
CA ALA A 88 25.89 4.11 12.31
C ALA A 88 25.98 3.03 13.41
N CYS A 89 25.12 2.01 13.34
CA CYS A 89 25.17 0.84 14.21
C CYS A 89 26.43 0.01 13.99
N ALA A 90 26.79 -0.29 12.74
CA ALA A 90 27.98 -1.06 12.39
C ALA A 90 29.30 -0.40 12.84
N THR A 91 29.34 0.94 12.83
CA THR A 91 30.54 1.71 13.22
C THR A 91 30.66 1.88 14.75
N GLY A 92 29.66 1.45 15.53
CA GLY A 92 29.64 1.61 17.00
C GLY A 92 29.47 3.05 17.48
N ARG A 93 29.20 3.99 16.57
CA ARG A 93 29.01 5.41 16.84
C ARG A 93 27.54 5.78 17.07
N GLY A 94 26.61 4.83 16.91
CA GLY A 94 25.17 5.03 17.02
C GLY A 94 24.62 5.33 18.42
N GLY A 95 25.44 5.20 19.48
CA GLY A 95 25.09 5.60 20.84
C GLY A 95 23.77 5.00 21.34
N PHE A 96 22.74 5.84 21.41
CA PHE A 96 21.40 5.46 21.88
C PHE A 96 20.69 4.44 20.97
N VAL A 97 20.82 4.58 19.65
CA VAL A 97 20.12 3.70 18.70
C VAL A 97 20.69 2.28 18.72
N THR A 98 22.00 2.15 18.90
CA THR A 98 22.64 0.84 19.09
C THR A 98 22.15 0.14 20.35
N LYS A 99 21.87 0.88 21.44
CA LYS A 99 21.31 0.32 22.67
C LYS A 99 19.87 -0.16 22.49
N ILE A 100 19.04 0.61 21.77
CA ILE A 100 17.66 0.20 21.45
C ILE A 100 17.65 -1.05 20.57
N LEU A 101 18.51 -1.11 19.55
CA LEU A 101 18.58 -2.27 18.65
C LEU A 101 19.13 -3.52 19.33
N ALA A 102 20.06 -3.36 20.27
CA ALA A 102 20.60 -4.46 21.07
C ALA A 102 19.64 -4.94 22.16
N TRP A 103 18.46 -4.33 22.29
CA TRP A 103 17.53 -4.65 23.36
C TRP A 103 16.80 -5.97 23.07
N PRO A 104 16.68 -6.89 24.05
CA PRO A 104 16.12 -8.23 23.83
C PRO A 104 14.66 -8.22 23.37
N ILE A 105 13.96 -7.09 23.53
CA ILE A 105 12.59 -6.89 23.02
C ILE A 105 12.52 -6.92 21.48
N MET A 106 13.61 -6.62 20.78
CA MET A 106 13.62 -6.63 19.31
C MET A 106 13.48 -8.05 18.73
N TYR A 107 13.91 -9.07 19.49
CA TYR A 107 13.81 -10.46 19.08
C TYR A 107 12.36 -10.94 18.92
N PRO A 108 11.46 -10.82 19.92
CA PRO A 108 10.04 -11.18 19.73
C PRO A 108 9.32 -10.24 18.76
N LEU A 109 9.70 -8.95 18.68
CA LEU A 109 9.08 -8.00 17.77
C LEU A 109 9.31 -8.34 16.29
N GLY A 110 10.49 -8.87 15.96
CA GLY A 110 10.77 -9.40 14.63
C GLY A 110 9.86 -10.57 14.27
N ARG A 111 9.61 -11.49 15.21
CA ARG A 111 8.68 -12.62 15.02
C ARG A 111 7.24 -12.16 14.86
N LEU A 112 6.80 -11.19 15.68
CA LEU A 112 5.46 -10.61 15.58
C LEU A 112 5.25 -9.93 14.22
N SER A 113 6.23 -9.14 13.76
CA SER A 113 6.17 -8.45 12.47
C SER A 113 6.09 -9.44 11.31
N PHE A 114 6.83 -10.55 11.39
CA PHE A 114 6.75 -11.63 10.42
C PHE A 114 5.38 -12.30 10.40
N SER A 115 4.79 -12.58 11.57
CA SER A 115 3.43 -13.12 11.66
C SER A 115 2.39 -12.17 11.03
N VAL A 116 2.46 -10.87 11.32
CA VAL A 116 1.57 -9.86 10.73
C VAL A 116 1.76 -9.78 9.22
N TYR A 117 2.99 -9.85 8.73
CA TYR A 117 3.29 -9.84 7.30
C TYR A 117 2.65 -11.02 6.57
N MET A 118 2.72 -12.24 7.14
CA MET A 118 2.07 -13.42 6.58
C MET A 118 0.55 -13.25 6.51
N VAL A 119 -0.08 -12.76 7.60
CA VAL A 119 -1.52 -12.51 7.64
C VAL A 119 -1.92 -11.43 6.63
N HIS A 120 -1.11 -10.37 6.48
CA HIS A 120 -1.38 -9.29 5.53
C HIS A 120 -1.43 -9.78 4.08
N ILE A 121 -0.47 -10.61 3.66
CA ILE A 121 -0.47 -11.21 2.31
C ILE A 121 -1.72 -12.08 2.10
N LEU A 122 -2.09 -12.87 3.11
CA LEU A 122 -3.27 -13.73 3.03
C LEU A 122 -4.57 -12.92 2.93
N LEU A 123 -4.70 -11.84 3.70
CA LEU A 123 -5.80 -10.90 3.60
C LEU A 123 -5.84 -10.18 2.25
N MET A 124 -4.70 -9.75 1.72
CA MET A 124 -4.64 -9.10 0.41
C MET A 124 -5.04 -10.07 -0.71
N GLY A 125 -4.60 -11.33 -0.64
CA GLY A 125 -4.97 -12.38 -1.59
C GLY A 125 -6.46 -12.70 -1.55
N THR A 126 -7.01 -12.92 -0.35
CA THR A 126 -8.45 -13.17 -0.18
C THR A 126 -9.31 -11.99 -0.62
N ASN A 127 -8.95 -10.75 -0.27
CA ASN A 127 -9.64 -9.55 -0.74
C ASN A 127 -9.57 -9.39 -2.27
N ALA A 128 -8.44 -9.76 -2.89
CA ALA A 128 -8.30 -9.72 -4.35
C ALA A 128 -9.19 -10.76 -5.03
N ILE A 129 -9.33 -11.96 -4.45
CA ILE A 129 -10.27 -12.99 -4.93
C ILE A 129 -11.70 -12.50 -4.75
N LEU A 130 -12.05 -11.96 -3.57
CA LEU A 130 -13.37 -11.38 -3.26
C LEU A 130 -13.75 -10.23 -4.21
N SER A 131 -12.79 -9.38 -4.56
CA SER A 131 -13.00 -8.29 -5.50
C SER A 131 -13.23 -8.79 -6.93
N ARG A 132 -12.68 -9.97 -7.30
CA ARG A 132 -12.94 -10.61 -8.60
C ARG A 132 -14.35 -11.16 -8.65
N GLU A 133 -14.80 -11.85 -7.61
CA GLU A 133 -16.18 -12.36 -7.52
C GLU A 133 -17.22 -11.22 -7.42
N HIS A 134 -16.93 -10.09 -6.78
CA HIS A 134 -17.80 -8.91 -6.79
C HIS A 134 -17.94 -8.26 -8.20
N ILE A 135 -16.92 -8.38 -9.06
CA ILE A 135 -16.96 -7.97 -10.48
C ILE A 135 -17.68 -9.02 -11.34
N THR A 136 -17.53 -10.32 -11.04
CA THR A 136 -18.16 -11.43 -11.78
C THR A 136 -19.61 -11.72 -11.35
N GLN A 137 -20.10 -11.18 -10.23
CA GLN A 137 -21.50 -11.30 -9.77
C GLN A 137 -22.48 -10.29 -10.42
N GLN A 138 -21.98 -9.20 -11.03
CA GLN A 138 -22.83 -8.21 -11.72
C GLN A 138 -23.64 -8.72 -12.95
N PRO A 139 -23.25 -9.74 -13.74
CA PRO A 139 -24.09 -10.24 -14.83
C PRO A 139 -25.36 -10.98 -14.37
N PHE A 140 -25.32 -11.70 -13.23
CA PHE A 140 -26.50 -12.45 -12.77
C PHE A 140 -27.61 -11.53 -12.24
N LEU A 141 -27.26 -10.45 -11.54
CA LEU A 141 -28.24 -9.46 -11.08
C LEU A 141 -28.86 -8.66 -12.24
N HIS A 142 -28.14 -8.44 -13.34
CA HIS A 142 -28.70 -7.78 -14.52
C HIS A 142 -29.67 -8.69 -15.30
N VAL A 143 -29.40 -10.00 -15.41
CA VAL A 143 -30.30 -10.99 -16.03
C VAL A 143 -31.52 -11.28 -15.14
N SER A 144 -31.33 -11.46 -13.84
CA SER A 144 -32.44 -11.69 -12.90
C SER A 144 -33.35 -10.46 -12.81
N ASN A 145 -32.81 -9.23 -12.76
CA ASN A 145 -33.61 -8.01 -12.75
C ASN A 145 -34.34 -7.76 -14.08
N SER A 146 -33.74 -8.09 -15.23
CA SER A 146 -34.43 -7.99 -16.54
C SER A 146 -35.49 -9.08 -16.73
N THR A 147 -35.27 -10.27 -16.20
CA THR A 147 -36.25 -11.38 -16.24
C THR A 147 -37.38 -11.15 -15.23
N LEU A 148 -37.09 -10.66 -14.02
CA LEU A 148 -38.09 -10.25 -13.03
C LEU A 148 -38.88 -9.04 -13.53
N LYS A 149 -38.25 -8.05 -14.16
CA LYS A 149 -38.97 -6.94 -14.81
C LYS A 149 -39.86 -7.45 -15.93
N GLY A 150 -39.40 -8.39 -16.77
CA GLY A 150 -40.22 -9.00 -17.82
C GLY A 150 -41.40 -9.83 -17.27
N ALA A 151 -41.18 -10.60 -16.20
CA ALA A 151 -42.22 -11.39 -15.54
C ALA A 151 -43.24 -10.52 -14.79
N VAL A 152 -42.79 -9.43 -14.16
CA VAL A 152 -43.67 -8.44 -13.52
C VAL A 152 -44.50 -7.69 -14.57
N TRP A 153 -43.89 -7.21 -15.67
CA TRP A 153 -44.61 -6.52 -16.74
C TRP A 153 -45.64 -7.43 -17.46
N SER A 154 -45.32 -8.71 -17.64
CA SER A 154 -46.26 -9.70 -18.20
C SER A 154 -47.46 -9.94 -17.28
N LYS A 155 -47.24 -9.97 -15.96
CA LYS A 155 -48.32 -10.18 -14.99
C LYS A 155 -49.20 -8.94 -14.85
N ASP A 156 -48.63 -7.73 -14.89
CA ASP A 156 -49.36 -6.46 -14.85
C ASP A 156 -50.19 -6.21 -16.13
N SER A 157 -49.69 -6.61 -17.30
CA SER A 157 -50.42 -6.48 -18.56
C SER A 157 -51.68 -7.38 -18.62
N SER A 158 -51.60 -8.60 -18.06
CA SER A 158 -52.76 -9.50 -17.99
C SER A 158 -53.81 -9.04 -16.98
N VAL A 159 -53.43 -8.44 -15.84
CA VAL A 159 -54.41 -7.89 -14.88
C VAL A 159 -55.01 -6.55 -15.35
N ALA A 160 -54.27 -5.75 -16.13
CA ALA A 160 -54.81 -4.55 -16.77
C ALA A 160 -55.90 -4.90 -17.81
N CYS A 161 -55.66 -5.95 -18.62
CA CYS A 161 -56.64 -6.42 -19.61
C CYS A 161 -57.87 -7.08 -18.95
N ALA A 162 -57.69 -7.83 -17.85
CA ALA A 162 -58.79 -8.40 -17.08
C ALA A 162 -59.67 -7.32 -16.40
N ARG A 163 -59.06 -6.21 -15.97
CA ARG A 163 -59.79 -5.09 -15.35
C ARG A 163 -60.56 -4.23 -16.36
N SER A 164 -60.14 -4.19 -17.63
CA SER A 164 -60.92 -3.52 -18.70
C SER A 164 -62.16 -4.31 -19.16
N ILE A 165 -62.27 -5.60 -18.85
CA ILE A 165 -63.44 -6.43 -19.22
C ILE A 165 -64.52 -6.43 -18.12
N LEU A 166 -64.19 -6.06 -16.88
CA LEU A 166 -65.11 -5.99 -15.74
C LEU A 166 -65.58 -4.56 -15.41
N PRO A 167 -66.32 -3.88 -16.31
CA PRO A 167 -67.31 -2.93 -15.83
C PRO A 167 -68.59 -3.00 -16.66
N GLN A 168 -69.43 -4.04 -16.55
CA GLN A 168 -70.83 -4.01 -17.03
C GLN A 168 -71.73 -5.09 -16.36
N ALA A 169 -71.48 -5.51 -15.11
CA ALA A 169 -72.30 -6.55 -14.46
C ALA A 169 -72.61 -6.25 -12.99
N GLN A 170 -73.07 -5.03 -12.70
CA GLN A 170 -73.81 -4.69 -11.48
C GLN A 170 -74.75 -3.53 -11.81
N GLU A 171 -75.90 -3.85 -12.40
CA GLU A 171 -77.22 -3.22 -12.16
C GLU A 171 -78.32 -4.17 -12.67
#